data_AF-A0A9W7KS57-F1
#
_entry.id   AF-A0A9W7KS57-F1
#
_cell.length_a   1.000
_cell.length_b   1.000
_cell.length_c   1.000
_cell.angle_alpha   90.00
_cell.angle_beta   90.00
_cell.angle_gamma   90.00
#
_symmetry.space_group_name_H-M   'P 1'
#
loop_
_entity.id
_entity.type
_entity.pdbx_description
1 polymer ?
#
loop_
_entity_poly.entity_id
_entity_poly.type
_entity_poly.pdbx_seq_one_letter_code
_entity_poly.pdbx_strand_id
1 'polypeptide(L)'
;MNKGMNKGMNKGRFIPRSLAAFADGGAFPEIHVAQYPRNMGNPNRKKTLTTNSAGVTSTAIVNIEVGADGKTSYDSIVKGGSNTGKKVYTSLSDMRANKDNLDIDLPTEEDEEAVAARTAKALSVITQQKVAKAKPTSVAALKAATASLQGEDAQFLKYKPDPNAPGAQLDPMEPPKHKHRKVPGGPASDPVPILHSPPKKLTVEDQQNWKIPPCISNWKNSKGYTIPLDKRLAADGRGIQESTINNNFATLSESLYIAERQAREEKLTEERDISEKIALGIHTGSGAATGVDQRLYNQGGGLDSGFGADDAYSNVYSKALFERQDAGTSIYRPSRGEEQVDQDEEITKLKEGGGRKFRPDQGFKGTDTGGKGVK
;
A
#
# COMPACT_ATOMS: atom_id res chain seq x y z
N MET A 1 -7.64 -58.58 57.40
CA MET A 1 -7.50 -58.31 58.86
C MET A 1 -8.60 -57.34 59.27
N ASN A 2 -9.52 -57.82 60.11
CA ASN A 2 -10.65 -57.07 60.66
C ASN A 2 -10.18 -55.92 61.57
N LYS A 3 -10.74 -54.72 61.36
CA LYS A 3 -10.98 -53.74 62.43
C LYS A 3 -12.25 -52.96 62.09
N GLY A 4 -13.38 -53.41 62.65
CA GLY A 4 -14.62 -52.65 62.68
C GLY A 4 -14.40 -51.36 63.48
N MET A 5 -14.69 -50.22 62.87
CA MET A 5 -14.58 -48.92 63.52
C MET A 5 -15.89 -48.58 64.22
N ASN A 6 -15.79 -48.57 65.55
CA ASN A 6 -16.74 -48.18 66.57
C ASN A 6 -17.84 -47.20 66.13
N LYS A 7 -19.06 -47.72 65.95
CA LYS A 7 -20.30 -47.00 66.25
C LYS A 7 -20.52 -47.02 67.76
N GLY A 8 -19.91 -46.09 68.49
CA GLY A 8 -20.24 -45.86 69.89
C GLY A 8 -19.06 -45.41 70.73
N MET A 9 -18.98 -44.10 70.98
CA MET A 9 -18.44 -43.51 72.21
C MET A 9 -18.74 -42.00 72.26
N ASN A 10 -19.14 -41.54 73.46
CA ASN A 10 -19.68 -40.24 73.87
C ASN A 10 -21.16 -39.94 73.55
N LYS A 11 -22.04 -40.33 74.48
CA LYS A 11 -23.42 -39.82 74.66
C LYS A 11 -23.44 -38.40 75.26
N GLY A 12 -22.58 -37.52 74.77
CA GLY A 12 -22.83 -36.07 74.82
C GLY A 12 -23.39 -35.68 73.45
N ARG A 13 -24.36 -34.75 73.38
CA ARG A 13 -24.86 -34.25 72.09
C ARG A 13 -23.67 -33.77 71.24
N PHE A 14 -23.36 -34.49 70.16
CA PHE A 14 -22.31 -34.09 69.20
C PHE A 14 -22.74 -32.80 68.52
N ILE A 15 -21.88 -31.78 68.54
CA ILE A 15 -22.11 -30.48 67.88
C ILE A 15 -20.83 -30.14 67.11
N PRO A 16 -20.84 -30.16 65.77
CA PRO A 16 -19.66 -29.89 64.98
C PRO A 16 -19.33 -28.40 65.02
N ARG A 17 -18.22 -28.04 65.70
CA ARG A 17 -17.75 -26.64 65.83
C ARG A 17 -16.55 -26.30 64.93
N SER A 18 -15.85 -27.31 64.41
CA SER A 18 -14.64 -27.14 63.58
C SER A 18 -14.82 -27.78 62.20
N LEU A 19 -14.11 -27.27 61.20
CA LEU A 19 -14.14 -27.85 59.84
C LEU A 19 -13.77 -29.34 59.80
N ALA A 20 -12.86 -29.79 60.66
CA ALA A 20 -12.46 -31.19 60.77
C ALA A 20 -13.60 -32.13 61.22
N ALA A 21 -14.65 -31.60 61.87
CA ALA A 21 -15.80 -32.39 62.30
C ALA A 21 -16.68 -32.86 61.13
N PHE A 22 -16.48 -32.28 59.94
CA PHE A 22 -17.23 -32.63 58.73
C PHE A 22 -16.44 -33.56 57.79
N ALA A 23 -15.18 -33.93 58.10
CA ALA A 23 -14.32 -34.76 57.24
C ALA A 23 -14.29 -34.29 55.77
N ASP A 24 -14.94 -35.01 54.85
CA ASP A 24 -15.03 -34.67 53.41
C ASP A 24 -16.11 -33.61 53.08
N GLY A 25 -16.94 -33.25 54.06
CA GLY A 25 -17.99 -32.24 53.97
C GLY A 25 -19.36 -32.76 54.40
N GLY A 26 -20.39 -31.96 54.12
CA GLY A 26 -21.77 -32.26 54.50
C GLY A 26 -22.16 -31.72 55.88
N ALA A 27 -23.37 -31.19 56.01
CA ALA A 27 -23.95 -30.73 57.27
C ALA A 27 -24.90 -31.80 57.82
N PHE A 28 -24.98 -31.95 59.13
CA PHE A 28 -25.86 -32.92 59.78
C PHE A 28 -27.25 -32.29 59.99
N PRO A 29 -28.30 -32.70 59.25
CA PRO A 29 -29.62 -32.08 59.34
C PRO A 29 -30.31 -32.34 60.68
N GLU A 30 -29.91 -33.41 61.38
CA GLU A 30 -30.40 -33.80 62.70
C GLU A 30 -29.89 -32.89 63.85
N ILE A 31 -28.86 -32.08 63.59
CA ILE A 31 -28.29 -31.14 64.56
C ILE A 31 -28.84 -29.76 64.25
N HIS A 32 -29.77 -29.27 65.09
CA HIS A 32 -30.41 -27.95 64.98
C HIS A 32 -29.48 -26.79 65.37
N VAL A 33 -28.30 -26.72 64.74
CA VAL A 33 -27.31 -25.65 64.88
C VAL A 33 -26.84 -25.30 63.47
N ALA A 34 -26.60 -24.02 63.20
CA ALA A 34 -26.05 -23.57 61.93
C ALA A 34 -24.63 -24.16 61.73
N GLN A 35 -24.48 -24.93 60.66
CA GLN A 35 -23.25 -25.65 60.32
C GLN A 35 -22.74 -25.13 58.97
N TYR A 36 -21.44 -24.89 58.87
CA TYR A 36 -20.81 -24.32 57.68
C TYR A 36 -19.67 -25.22 57.15
N PRO A 37 -19.97 -26.41 56.59
CA PRO A 37 -18.96 -27.22 55.90
C PRO A 37 -18.27 -26.40 54.82
N ARG A 38 -16.92 -26.47 54.75
CA ARG A 38 -16.09 -25.65 53.85
C ARG A 38 -16.32 -24.12 53.94
N ASN A 39 -16.84 -23.63 55.06
CA ASN A 39 -17.21 -22.22 55.27
C ASN A 39 -18.27 -21.68 54.30
N MET A 40 -19.05 -22.56 53.67
CA MET A 40 -20.14 -22.16 52.78
C MET A 40 -21.21 -21.41 53.57
N GLY A 41 -21.60 -20.21 53.12
CA GLY A 41 -22.67 -19.43 53.74
C GLY A 41 -22.38 -18.92 55.16
N ASN A 42 -21.13 -18.97 55.63
CA ASN A 42 -20.77 -18.51 56.97
C ASN A 42 -20.75 -16.95 57.03
N PRO A 43 -21.71 -16.30 57.72
CA PRO A 43 -21.78 -14.85 57.79
C PRO A 43 -20.66 -14.23 58.63
N ASN A 44 -20.05 -15.02 59.52
CA ASN A 44 -18.98 -14.56 60.42
C ASN A 44 -17.59 -14.62 59.77
N ARG A 45 -17.49 -15.13 58.54
CA ARG A 45 -16.22 -15.14 57.80
C ARG A 45 -15.95 -13.74 57.26
N LYS A 46 -14.86 -13.13 57.72
CA LYS A 46 -14.38 -11.84 57.20
C LYS A 46 -14.20 -11.96 55.68
N LYS A 47 -14.87 -11.10 54.92
CA LYS A 47 -14.62 -10.95 53.49
C LYS A 47 -13.21 -10.39 53.32
N THR A 48 -12.37 -11.09 52.56
CA THR A 48 -11.01 -10.61 52.27
C THR A 48 -11.11 -9.37 51.40
N LEU A 49 -10.62 -8.24 51.91
CA LEU A 49 -10.48 -7.00 51.15
C LEU A 49 -9.19 -7.09 50.35
N THR A 50 -9.27 -7.08 49.03
CA THR A 50 -8.10 -7.15 48.15
C THR A 50 -7.87 -5.79 47.50
N THR A 51 -6.62 -5.32 47.53
CA THR A 51 -6.15 -4.12 46.84
C THR A 51 -5.53 -4.51 45.51
N ASN A 52 -6.05 -3.96 44.41
CA ASN A 52 -5.41 -4.13 43.11
C ASN A 52 -4.16 -3.23 43.01
N SER A 53 -3.32 -3.46 42.00
CA SER A 53 -2.11 -2.66 41.72
C SER A 53 -2.37 -1.16 41.51
N ALA A 54 -3.61 -0.78 41.21
CA ALA A 54 -4.08 0.60 41.09
C ALA A 54 -4.59 1.22 42.42
N GLY A 55 -4.39 0.54 43.57
CA GLY A 55 -4.78 1.05 44.90
C GLY A 55 -6.29 0.98 45.20
N VAL A 56 -7.09 0.38 44.33
CA VAL A 56 -8.54 0.21 44.52
C VAL A 56 -8.79 -0.99 45.43
N THR A 57 -9.37 -0.76 46.61
CA THR A 57 -9.85 -1.79 47.54
C THR A 57 -11.24 -2.24 47.13
N SER A 58 -11.43 -3.51 46.81
CA SER A 58 -12.76 -4.06 46.54
C SER A 58 -12.97 -5.40 47.23
N THR A 59 -14.23 -5.68 47.57
CA THR A 59 -14.70 -7.02 47.95
C THR A 59 -15.31 -7.76 46.76
N ALA A 60 -15.28 -7.14 45.57
CA ALA A 60 -15.88 -7.65 44.35
C ALA A 60 -14.89 -8.64 43.70
N ILE A 61 -15.06 -9.90 44.06
CA ILE A 61 -14.27 -11.02 43.53
C ILE A 61 -15.09 -11.62 42.38
N VAL A 62 -14.46 -11.80 41.21
CA VAL A 62 -15.07 -12.58 40.11
C VAL A 62 -15.17 -14.03 40.56
N ASN A 63 -16.35 -14.64 40.36
CA ASN A 63 -16.56 -16.03 40.73
C ASN A 63 -15.54 -16.92 40.01
N ILE A 64 -14.91 -17.81 40.78
CA ILE A 64 -14.03 -18.84 40.24
C ILE A 64 -14.93 -19.96 39.72
N GLU A 65 -14.89 -20.17 38.40
CA GLU A 65 -15.61 -21.25 37.75
C GLU A 65 -14.70 -22.48 37.69
N VAL A 66 -15.29 -23.67 37.77
CA VAL A 66 -14.57 -24.94 37.62
C VAL A 66 -15.20 -25.67 36.45
N GLY A 67 -14.38 -26.05 35.47
CA GLY A 67 -14.86 -26.79 34.29
C GLY A 67 -15.28 -28.22 34.65
N ALA A 68 -15.93 -28.92 33.71
CA ALA A 68 -16.34 -30.31 33.88
C ALA A 68 -15.19 -31.25 34.30
N ASP A 69 -13.97 -30.92 33.89
CA ASP A 69 -12.74 -31.66 34.22
C ASP A 69 -12.24 -31.43 35.67
N GLY A 70 -12.95 -30.63 36.48
CA GLY A 70 -12.53 -30.27 37.84
C GLY A 70 -11.38 -29.25 37.89
N LYS A 71 -10.91 -28.76 36.75
CA LYS A 71 -9.89 -27.70 36.66
C LYS A 71 -10.53 -26.33 36.80
N THR A 72 -9.85 -25.44 37.52
CA THR A 72 -10.26 -24.04 37.63
C THR A 72 -10.21 -23.36 36.27
N SER A 73 -11.34 -22.78 35.87
CA SER A 73 -11.48 -21.95 34.68
C SER A 73 -11.10 -20.51 35.02
N TYR A 74 -10.19 -19.95 34.23
CA TYR A 74 -9.82 -18.53 34.30
C TYR A 74 -10.51 -17.70 33.20
N ASP A 75 -11.35 -18.35 32.38
CA ASP A 75 -12.01 -17.75 31.22
C ASP A 75 -12.94 -16.61 31.62
N SER A 76 -13.53 -16.65 32.83
CA SER A 76 -14.45 -15.63 33.33
C SER A 76 -13.81 -14.24 33.44
N ILE A 77 -12.49 -14.17 33.59
CA ILE A 77 -11.72 -12.91 33.61
C ILE A 77 -11.76 -12.24 32.22
N VAL A 78 -11.71 -13.04 31.16
CA VAL A 78 -11.59 -12.56 29.77
C VAL A 78 -12.94 -12.44 29.08
N LYS A 79 -13.83 -13.41 29.32
CA LYS A 79 -15.17 -13.51 28.70
C LYS A 79 -16.21 -12.61 29.40
N GLY A 80 -15.83 -11.93 30.48
CA GLY A 80 -16.64 -10.91 31.13
C GLY A 80 -16.71 -9.59 30.34
N GLY A 81 -17.46 -8.61 30.88
CA GLY A 81 -17.51 -7.25 30.34
C GLY A 81 -18.02 -7.19 28.90
N SER A 82 -17.26 -6.54 28.01
CA SER A 82 -17.61 -6.39 26.59
C SER A 82 -17.49 -7.68 25.77
N ASN A 83 -16.93 -8.75 26.35
CA ASN A 83 -16.76 -10.04 25.71
C ASN A 83 -17.89 -11.04 26.03
N THR A 84 -18.86 -10.66 26.87
CA THR A 84 -20.01 -11.52 27.16
C THR A 84 -20.80 -11.82 25.88
N GLY A 85 -21.06 -13.10 25.62
CA GLY A 85 -21.75 -13.54 24.39
C GLY A 85 -20.88 -13.61 23.14
N LYS A 86 -19.59 -13.22 23.21
CA LYS A 86 -18.64 -13.39 22.12
C LYS A 86 -17.85 -14.69 22.30
N LYS A 87 -17.54 -15.36 21.18
CA LYS A 87 -16.62 -16.50 21.19
C LYS A 87 -15.19 -15.98 21.34
N VAL A 88 -14.61 -16.15 22.52
CA VAL A 88 -13.22 -15.76 22.82
C VAL A 88 -12.38 -17.00 23.12
N TYR A 89 -11.28 -17.15 22.38
CA TYR A 89 -10.30 -18.20 22.59
C TYR A 89 -9.31 -17.77 23.68
N THR A 90 -9.05 -18.66 24.63
CA THR A 90 -8.27 -18.34 25.83
C THR A 90 -7.32 -19.47 26.23
N SER A 91 -7.60 -20.69 25.77
CA SER A 91 -6.90 -21.89 26.20
C SER A 91 -5.83 -22.30 25.20
N LEU A 92 -4.81 -23.03 25.68
CA LEU A 92 -3.81 -23.65 24.80
C LEU A 92 -4.43 -24.72 23.89
N SER A 93 -5.54 -25.33 24.30
CA SER A 93 -6.27 -26.29 23.47
C SER A 93 -6.79 -25.64 22.19
N ASP A 94 -7.19 -24.37 22.25
CA ASP A 94 -7.65 -23.58 21.10
C ASP A 94 -6.55 -23.34 20.05
N MET A 95 -5.27 -23.45 20.45
CA MET A 95 -4.13 -23.32 19.53
C MET A 95 -3.76 -24.61 18.80
N ARG A 96 -4.24 -25.76 19.29
CA ARG A 96 -3.84 -27.05 18.73
C ARG A 96 -4.60 -27.26 17.43
N ALA A 97 -3.89 -27.72 16.40
CA ALA A 97 -4.52 -28.11 15.15
C ALA A 97 -5.53 -29.22 15.42
N ASN A 98 -6.77 -29.03 14.98
CA ASN A 98 -7.75 -30.09 15.05
C ASN A 98 -7.38 -31.15 14.00
N LYS A 99 -7.19 -32.38 14.45
CA LYS A 99 -6.84 -33.53 13.59
C LYS A 99 -8.06 -34.32 13.15
N ASP A 100 -9.21 -34.02 13.74
CA ASP A 100 -10.45 -34.70 13.43
C ASP A 100 -10.99 -34.13 12.11
N ASN A 101 -11.38 -35.01 11.20
CA ASN A 101 -12.13 -34.64 10.00
C ASN A 101 -13.54 -34.25 10.47
N LEU A 102 -13.68 -33.01 10.92
CA LEU A 102 -14.99 -32.43 11.18
C LEU A 102 -15.67 -32.19 9.83
N ASP A 103 -16.93 -32.61 9.73
CA ASP A 103 -17.79 -32.28 8.60
C ASP A 103 -18.08 -30.77 8.67
N ILE A 104 -17.39 -30.01 7.83
CA ILE A 104 -17.60 -28.57 7.66
C ILE A 104 -18.51 -28.41 6.45
N ASP A 105 -19.78 -28.73 6.66
CA ASP A 105 -20.80 -28.51 5.64
C ASP A 105 -21.13 -27.02 5.55
N LEU A 106 -21.41 -26.58 4.32
CA LEU A 106 -21.95 -25.24 4.12
C LEU A 106 -23.37 -25.18 4.70
N PRO A 107 -23.80 -24.00 5.19
CA PRO A 107 -25.19 -23.80 5.59
C PRO A 107 -26.15 -24.18 4.45
N THR A 108 -27.37 -24.59 4.81
CA THR A 108 -28.39 -24.91 3.82
C THR A 108 -28.87 -23.65 3.10
N GLU A 109 -29.32 -23.78 1.85
CA GLU A 109 -29.81 -22.64 1.05
C GLU A 109 -30.98 -21.91 1.75
N GLU A 110 -31.86 -22.65 2.42
CA GLU A 110 -32.98 -22.07 3.19
C GLU A 110 -32.50 -21.21 4.37
N ASP A 111 -31.46 -21.66 5.09
CA ASP A 111 -30.87 -20.90 6.20
C ASP A 111 -30.18 -19.62 5.68
N GLU A 112 -29.49 -19.71 4.54
CA GLU A 112 -28.86 -18.56 3.90
C GLU A 112 -29.89 -17.50 3.48
N GLU A 113 -30.99 -17.91 2.84
CA GLU A 113 -32.08 -17.03 2.46
C GLU A 113 -32.76 -16.37 3.67
N ALA A 114 -33.01 -17.14 4.73
CA ALA A 114 -33.60 -16.62 5.96
C ALA A 114 -32.70 -15.56 6.63
N VAL A 115 -31.39 -15.83 6.72
CA VAL A 115 -30.40 -14.88 7.27
C VAL A 115 -30.24 -13.67 6.36
N ALA A 116 -30.23 -13.86 5.05
CA ALA A 116 -30.16 -12.78 4.07
C ALA A 116 -31.39 -11.86 4.17
N ALA A 117 -32.60 -12.42 4.24
CA ALA A 117 -33.83 -11.67 4.41
C ALA A 117 -33.85 -10.89 5.73
N ARG A 118 -33.40 -11.50 6.84
CA ARG A 118 -33.27 -10.82 8.14
C ARG A 118 -32.28 -9.66 8.10
N THR A 119 -31.13 -9.87 7.48
CA THR A 119 -30.06 -8.87 7.37
C THR A 119 -30.46 -7.74 6.43
N ALA A 120 -31.08 -8.05 5.30
CA ALA A 120 -31.61 -7.06 4.36
C ALA A 120 -32.68 -6.16 5.01
N LYS A 121 -33.60 -6.75 5.79
CA LYS A 121 -34.59 -5.99 6.58
C LYS A 121 -33.92 -5.09 7.62
N ALA A 122 -32.91 -5.58 8.35
CA ALA A 122 -32.20 -4.76 9.33
C ALA A 122 -31.43 -3.59 8.68
N LEU A 123 -30.76 -3.84 7.56
CA LEU A 123 -30.03 -2.82 6.81
C LEU A 123 -30.98 -1.82 6.12
N SER A 124 -32.14 -2.25 5.65
CA SER A 124 -33.13 -1.35 5.05
C SER A 124 -33.65 -0.35 6.09
N VAL A 125 -33.88 -0.77 7.34
CA VAL A 125 -34.26 0.14 8.44
C VAL A 125 -33.16 1.17 8.70
N ILE A 126 -31.90 0.75 8.80
CA ILE A 126 -30.78 1.67 9.07
C ILE A 126 -30.58 2.65 7.91
N THR A 127 -30.68 2.18 6.66
CA THR A 127 -30.51 3.02 5.48
C THR A 127 -31.67 3.99 5.31
N GLN A 128 -32.92 3.57 5.52
CA GLN A 128 -34.10 4.45 5.52
C GLN A 128 -33.97 5.57 6.56
N GLN A 129 -33.47 5.27 7.77
CA GLN A 129 -33.21 6.31 8.78
C GLN A 129 -32.16 7.33 8.33
N LYS A 130 -31.11 6.89 7.61
CA LYS A 130 -30.10 7.79 7.05
C LYS A 130 -30.64 8.62 5.89
N VAL A 131 -31.42 8.01 4.98
CA VAL A 131 -32.06 8.68 3.84
C VAL A 131 -33.10 9.71 4.30
N ALA A 132 -33.90 9.39 5.32
CA ALA A 132 -34.88 10.30 5.90
C ALA A 132 -34.22 11.54 6.52
N LYS A 133 -33.04 11.40 7.15
CA LYS A 133 -32.25 12.54 7.65
C LYS A 133 -31.70 13.41 6.53
N ALA A 134 -31.41 12.84 5.35
CA ALA A 134 -30.94 13.58 4.18
C ALA A 134 -32.07 14.29 3.40
N LYS A 135 -33.33 13.85 3.56
CA LYS A 135 -34.53 14.43 2.92
C LYS A 135 -35.47 15.03 3.98
N PRO A 136 -35.17 16.23 4.52
CA PRO A 136 -35.89 16.78 5.68
C PRO A 136 -37.33 17.25 5.37
N THR A 137 -37.63 17.59 4.12
CA THR A 137 -38.90 18.22 3.72
C THR A 137 -40.09 17.23 3.64
N SER A 138 -39.86 15.93 3.56
CA SER A 138 -40.93 14.91 3.45
C SER A 138 -41.31 14.25 4.78
N VAL A 139 -40.69 14.64 5.89
CA VAL A 139 -40.81 13.94 7.18
C VAL A 139 -42.15 14.22 7.88
N ALA A 140 -42.76 15.38 7.64
CA ALA A 140 -44.07 15.76 8.21
C ALA A 140 -45.21 14.85 7.70
N ALA A 141 -45.17 14.41 6.44
CA ALA A 141 -46.20 13.53 5.85
C ALA A 141 -46.09 12.06 6.33
N LEU A 142 -44.87 11.59 6.62
CA LEU A 142 -44.63 10.17 6.99
C LEU A 142 -44.96 9.85 8.45
N LYS A 143 -44.85 10.83 9.36
CA LYS A 143 -45.21 10.66 10.79
C LYS A 143 -46.73 10.55 11.00
N ALA A 144 -47.54 11.16 10.15
CA ALA A 144 -48.99 11.04 10.21
C ALA A 144 -49.48 9.63 9.79
N ALA A 145 -48.75 8.95 8.89
CA ALA A 145 -49.12 7.62 8.38
C ALA A 145 -48.71 6.45 9.30
N THR A 146 -47.85 6.67 10.30
CA THR A 146 -47.37 5.61 11.22
C THR A 146 -48.14 5.53 12.54
N ALA A 147 -49.08 6.45 12.78
CA ALA A 147 -49.96 6.43 13.95
C ALA A 147 -51.11 5.39 13.85
N SER A 148 -51.29 4.74 12.69
CA SER A 148 -52.41 3.84 12.40
C SER A 148 -52.08 2.34 12.40
N LEU A 149 -50.87 1.93 12.81
CA LEU A 149 -50.51 0.51 12.88
C LEU A 149 -50.73 -0.04 14.29
N GLN A 150 -51.90 -0.66 14.45
CA GLN A 150 -52.34 -1.46 15.60
C GLN A 150 -51.39 -2.64 15.84
N GLY A 151 -50.97 -2.83 17.09
CA GLY A 151 -50.32 -4.05 17.57
C GLY A 151 -51.13 -4.61 18.75
N GLU A 152 -51.39 -5.91 18.73
CA GLU A 152 -52.23 -6.61 19.71
C GLU A 152 -51.68 -6.51 21.15
N ASP A 153 -52.60 -6.30 22.10
CA ASP A 153 -52.33 -5.98 23.50
C ASP A 153 -51.88 -7.19 24.33
N ALA A 154 -50.69 -7.08 24.96
CA ALA A 154 -50.32 -7.93 26.09
C ALA A 154 -50.88 -7.35 27.39
N GLN A 155 -51.84 -8.05 28.01
CA GLN A 155 -52.49 -7.66 29.27
C GLN A 155 -51.55 -7.80 30.47
N PHE A 156 -51.18 -6.67 31.10
CA PHE A 156 -50.91 -6.59 32.55
C PHE A 156 -51.26 -5.17 33.07
N LEU A 157 -52.18 -5.12 34.04
CA LEU A 157 -52.68 -3.90 34.69
C LEU A 157 -51.61 -3.22 35.57
N LYS A 158 -51.19 -2.02 35.18
CA LYS A 158 -50.76 -0.92 36.08
C LYS A 158 -50.68 0.37 35.27
N TYR A 159 -51.20 1.46 35.84
CA TYR A 159 -51.35 2.81 35.27
C TYR A 159 -50.33 3.14 34.17
N LYS A 160 -50.78 3.21 32.91
CA LYS A 160 -49.98 3.68 31.77
C LYS A 160 -50.64 4.93 31.18
N PRO A 161 -49.87 6.00 30.92
CA PRO A 161 -50.36 7.18 30.20
C PRO A 161 -50.90 6.77 28.83
N ASP A 162 -51.93 7.46 28.36
CA ASP A 162 -52.63 7.19 27.10
C ASP A 162 -51.66 6.96 25.94
N PRO A 163 -51.67 5.77 25.30
CA PRO A 163 -50.84 5.48 24.13
C PRO A 163 -51.28 6.25 22.87
N ASN A 164 -52.44 6.91 22.92
CA ASN A 164 -53.02 7.69 21.83
C ASN A 164 -52.76 9.20 21.96
N ALA A 165 -51.86 9.62 22.87
CA ALA A 165 -51.48 11.02 22.96
C ALA A 165 -50.75 11.42 21.65
N PRO A 166 -51.28 12.38 20.86
CA PRO A 166 -50.61 12.82 19.66
C PRO A 166 -49.24 13.38 20.06
N GLY A 167 -48.17 12.82 19.51
CA GLY A 167 -46.82 13.37 19.72
C GLY A 167 -46.81 14.85 19.32
N ALA A 168 -46.11 15.68 20.10
CA ALA A 168 -46.04 17.12 19.85
C ALA A 168 -45.68 17.41 18.39
N GLN A 169 -46.48 18.24 17.73
CA GLN A 169 -46.25 18.68 16.36
C GLN A 169 -44.89 19.41 16.29
N LEU A 170 -43.96 18.88 15.51
CA LEU A 170 -42.66 19.51 15.28
C LEU A 170 -42.82 20.63 14.25
N ASP A 171 -42.31 21.83 14.58
CA ASP A 171 -42.33 22.97 13.66
C ASP A 171 -41.39 22.69 12.47
N PRO A 172 -41.90 22.71 11.22
CA PRO A 172 -41.10 22.51 10.02
C PRO A 172 -39.95 23.52 9.83
N MET A 173 -40.00 24.68 10.50
CA MET A 173 -39.00 25.73 10.43
C MET A 173 -38.10 25.79 11.68
N GLU A 174 -38.28 24.90 12.66
CA GLU A 174 -37.47 24.88 13.87
C GLU A 174 -36.01 24.50 13.55
N PRO A 175 -35.02 25.33 13.94
CA PRO A 175 -33.61 24.98 13.75
C PRO A 175 -33.17 23.84 14.69
N PRO A 176 -32.05 23.15 14.41
CA PRO A 176 -31.54 22.09 15.28
C PRO A 176 -31.29 22.57 16.72
N LYS A 177 -31.98 21.95 17.69
CA LYS A 177 -31.99 22.37 19.11
C LYS A 177 -30.65 22.21 19.86
N HIS A 178 -29.74 21.36 19.39
CA HIS A 178 -28.53 20.98 20.14
C HIS A 178 -27.24 21.23 19.36
N LYS A 179 -26.18 21.65 20.06
CA LYS A 179 -24.84 21.86 19.52
C LYS A 179 -24.03 20.56 19.51
N HIS A 180 -23.13 20.41 18.54
CA HIS A 180 -22.18 19.29 18.51
C HIS A 180 -21.13 19.43 19.62
N ARG A 181 -20.94 18.36 20.41
CA ARG A 181 -19.85 18.27 21.40
C ARG A 181 -18.90 17.14 21.02
N LYS A 182 -17.61 17.45 20.88
CA LYS A 182 -16.57 16.44 20.69
C LYS A 182 -16.28 15.77 22.03
N VAL A 183 -16.51 14.47 22.10
CA VAL A 183 -16.17 13.64 23.27
C VAL A 183 -14.95 12.80 22.87
N PRO A 184 -13.98 12.57 23.77
CA PRO A 184 -12.93 11.59 23.53
C PRO A 184 -13.50 10.23 23.14
N GLY A 185 -12.77 9.46 22.35
CA GLY A 185 -13.16 8.09 22.05
C GLY A 185 -13.39 7.30 23.34
N GLY A 186 -14.44 6.48 23.35
CA GLY A 186 -14.68 5.55 24.45
C GLY A 186 -13.51 4.57 24.63
N PRO A 187 -13.46 3.84 25.76
CA PRO A 187 -12.48 2.78 25.93
C PRO A 187 -12.61 1.76 24.80
N ALA A 188 -11.47 1.18 24.39
CA ALA A 188 -11.47 0.06 23.46
C ALA A 188 -12.23 -1.14 24.07
N SER A 189 -12.64 -2.09 23.24
CA SER A 189 -13.14 -3.38 23.72
C SER A 189 -12.10 -4.05 24.63
N ASP A 190 -12.56 -4.84 25.60
CA ASP A 190 -11.68 -5.52 26.54
C ASP A 190 -10.65 -6.39 25.80
N PRO A 191 -9.38 -6.37 26.21
CA PRO A 191 -8.33 -7.06 25.50
C PRO A 191 -8.57 -8.57 25.50
N VAL A 192 -8.42 -9.17 24.32
CA VAL A 192 -8.50 -10.62 24.12
C VAL A 192 -7.10 -11.24 24.22
N PRO A 193 -6.93 -12.44 24.81
CA PRO A 193 -5.66 -13.14 24.85
C PRO A 193 -5.09 -13.36 23.45
N ILE A 194 -3.82 -13.03 23.29
CA ILE A 194 -3.12 -13.24 22.03
C ILE A 194 -2.46 -14.62 22.09
N LEU A 195 -2.98 -15.54 21.29
CA LEU A 195 -2.55 -16.94 21.25
C LEU A 195 -1.41 -17.13 20.23
N HIS A 196 -0.21 -16.67 20.58
CA HIS A 196 0.99 -16.87 19.78
C HIS A 196 1.68 -18.20 20.07
N SER A 197 2.38 -18.73 19.06
CA SER A 197 3.37 -19.79 19.30
C SER A 197 4.45 -19.29 20.26
N PRO A 198 5.13 -20.20 21.00
CA PRO A 198 6.21 -19.81 21.90
C PRO A 198 7.25 -18.93 21.17
N PRO A 199 7.72 -17.84 21.79
CA PRO A 199 8.63 -16.92 21.13
C PRO A 199 9.92 -17.65 20.74
N LYS A 200 10.32 -17.50 19.48
CA LYS A 200 11.62 -18.01 19.01
C LYS A 200 12.71 -17.25 19.74
N LYS A 201 13.71 -17.96 20.26
CA LYS A 201 14.88 -17.33 20.89
C LYS A 201 15.65 -16.58 19.81
N LEU A 202 15.72 -15.26 19.94
CA LEU A 202 16.53 -14.42 19.06
C LEU A 202 18.01 -14.67 19.35
N THR A 203 18.80 -14.90 18.32
CA THR A 203 20.26 -14.92 18.46
C THR A 203 20.80 -13.50 18.52
N VAL A 204 21.96 -13.30 19.15
CA VAL A 204 22.62 -11.99 19.19
C VAL A 204 23.00 -11.54 17.78
N GLU A 205 23.40 -12.49 16.93
CA GLU A 205 23.71 -12.27 15.52
C GLU A 205 22.50 -11.75 14.75
N ASP A 206 21.33 -12.39 14.89
CA ASP A 206 20.10 -11.90 14.27
C ASP A 206 19.80 -10.47 14.71
N GLN A 207 19.89 -10.20 16.02
CA GLN A 207 19.63 -8.86 16.54
C GLN A 207 20.59 -7.80 15.97
N GLN A 208 21.86 -8.15 15.75
CA GLN A 208 22.85 -7.26 15.15
C GLN A 208 22.59 -7.05 13.65
N ASN A 209 22.25 -8.11 12.91
CA ASN A 209 21.91 -8.02 11.49
C ASN A 209 20.68 -7.14 11.25
N TRP A 210 19.73 -7.15 12.18
CA TRP A 210 18.54 -6.28 12.14
C TRP A 210 18.76 -4.89 12.75
N LYS A 211 19.99 -4.52 13.12
CA LYS A 211 20.31 -3.19 13.62
C LYS A 211 20.36 -2.20 12.46
N ILE A 212 19.28 -1.46 12.27
CA ILE A 212 19.19 -0.41 11.24
C ILE A 212 20.08 0.78 11.63
N PRO A 213 21.06 1.19 10.79
CA PRO A 213 21.87 2.39 11.04
C PRO A 213 21.01 3.67 11.04
N PRO A 214 21.40 4.71 11.80
CA PRO A 214 20.66 5.97 11.80
C PRO A 214 20.67 6.61 10.41
N CYS A 215 19.52 7.14 9.98
CA CYS A 215 19.42 7.87 8.72
C CYS A 215 20.03 9.27 8.88
N ILE A 216 21.20 9.47 8.28
CA ILE A 216 21.85 10.78 8.17
C ILE A 216 21.56 11.29 6.77
N SER A 217 20.64 12.26 6.68
CA SER A 217 20.24 12.81 5.39
C SER A 217 21.10 14.01 4.99
N ASN A 218 21.41 14.13 3.70
CA ASN A 218 22.12 15.28 3.14
C ASN A 218 21.22 16.53 2.99
N TRP A 219 19.90 16.39 3.11
CA TRP A 219 18.94 17.49 2.92
C TRP A 219 18.28 18.02 4.19
N LYS A 220 17.92 17.14 5.13
CA LYS A 220 17.09 17.47 6.29
C LYS A 220 17.80 17.13 7.60
N ASN A 221 17.84 18.12 8.47
CA ASN A 221 18.30 17.98 9.85
C ASN A 221 17.32 18.74 10.77
N SER A 222 16.16 18.13 11.04
CA SER A 222 15.07 18.80 11.77
C SER A 222 15.45 19.20 13.20
N LYS A 223 16.35 18.43 13.82
CA LYS A 223 16.84 18.69 15.18
C LYS A 223 18.14 19.51 15.22
N GLY A 224 18.70 19.87 14.06
CA GLY A 224 19.90 20.70 13.98
C GLY A 224 21.18 20.06 14.55
N TYR A 225 21.31 18.73 14.54
CA TYR A 225 22.48 18.05 15.08
C TYR A 225 23.78 18.40 14.32
N THR A 226 24.87 18.61 15.06
CA THR A 226 26.21 18.75 14.49
C THR A 226 26.78 17.37 14.19
N ILE A 227 26.72 16.96 12.93
CA ILE A 227 27.18 15.65 12.45
C ILE A 227 28.55 15.84 11.79
N PRO A 228 29.58 15.06 12.19
CA PRO A 228 30.90 15.12 11.57
C PRO A 228 30.84 14.70 10.10
N LEU A 229 31.81 15.18 9.30
CA LEU A 229 31.80 15.03 7.85
C LEU A 229 31.84 13.58 7.40
N ASP A 230 32.60 12.72 8.10
CA ASP A 230 32.71 11.29 7.82
C ASP A 230 31.32 10.60 7.88
N LYS A 231 30.51 10.91 8.89
CA LYS A 231 29.17 10.31 9.05
C LYS A 231 28.13 10.91 8.10
N ARG A 232 28.31 12.16 7.65
CA ARG A 232 27.47 12.76 6.59
C ARG A 232 27.72 12.11 5.24
N LEU A 233 28.98 11.81 4.93
CA LEU A 233 29.41 11.23 3.66
C LEU A 233 29.33 9.69 3.66
N ALA A 234 29.19 9.06 4.83
CA ALA A 234 29.22 7.60 4.97
C ALA A 234 28.15 6.87 4.15
N ALA A 235 26.95 7.44 4.01
CA ALA A 235 25.84 6.82 3.29
C ALA A 235 25.87 7.12 1.77
N ASP A 236 26.79 7.95 1.30
CA ASP A 236 26.75 8.53 -0.04
C ASP A 236 27.12 7.53 -1.15
N GLY A 237 27.72 6.38 -0.81
CA GLY A 237 28.01 5.30 -1.78
C GLY A 237 28.97 5.68 -2.92
N ARG A 238 29.32 6.96 -3.09
CA ARG A 238 30.23 7.47 -4.12
C ARG A 238 31.62 6.82 -4.06
N GLY A 239 32.08 6.41 -2.88
CA GLY A 239 33.34 5.68 -2.70
C GLY A 239 33.29 4.20 -3.12
N ILE A 240 32.09 3.65 -3.36
CA ILE A 240 31.89 2.27 -3.84
C ILE A 240 31.83 2.25 -5.38
N GLN A 241 31.56 3.39 -6.02
CA GLN A 241 31.51 3.49 -7.47
C GLN A 241 32.92 3.62 -8.05
N GLU A 242 33.41 2.57 -8.69
CA GLU A 242 34.65 2.63 -9.47
C GLU A 242 34.35 3.24 -10.86
N SER A 243 34.98 4.37 -11.17
CA SER A 243 34.85 5.02 -12.48
C SER A 243 35.81 4.37 -13.48
N THR A 244 35.38 3.26 -14.08
CA THR A 244 36.13 2.58 -15.14
C THR A 244 35.86 3.23 -16.51
N ILE A 245 36.89 3.67 -17.22
CA ILE A 245 36.78 4.22 -18.59
C ILE A 245 37.06 3.11 -19.60
N ASN A 246 36.26 3.04 -20.67
CA ASN A 246 36.46 2.06 -21.74
C ASN A 246 37.70 2.41 -22.60
N ASN A 247 38.56 1.42 -22.89
CA ASN A 247 39.74 1.58 -23.75
C ASN A 247 39.40 2.06 -25.17
N ASN A 248 38.16 1.89 -25.63
CA ASN A 248 37.70 2.42 -26.92
C ASN A 248 37.80 3.95 -27.00
N PHE A 249 37.75 4.66 -25.87
CA PHE A 249 37.99 6.11 -25.86
C PHE A 249 39.45 6.43 -26.20
N ALA A 250 40.39 5.61 -25.76
CA ALA A 250 41.79 5.77 -26.12
C ALA A 250 42.01 5.49 -27.61
N THR A 251 41.48 4.38 -28.13
CA THR A 251 41.62 4.03 -29.55
C THR A 251 40.92 5.05 -30.47
N LEU A 252 39.75 5.56 -30.07
CA LEU A 252 39.07 6.63 -30.79
C LEU A 252 39.89 7.91 -30.78
N SER A 253 40.41 8.33 -29.63
CA SER A 253 41.22 9.56 -29.54
C SER A 253 42.51 9.48 -30.37
N GLU A 254 43.15 8.31 -30.39
CA GLU A 254 44.34 8.06 -31.21
C GLU A 254 44.01 8.07 -32.70
N SER A 255 42.91 7.41 -33.10
CA SER A 255 42.46 7.39 -34.51
C SER A 255 42.12 8.79 -35.03
N LEU A 256 41.47 9.62 -34.21
CA LEU A 256 41.16 11.01 -34.55
C LEU A 256 42.42 11.86 -34.66
N TYR A 257 43.40 11.64 -33.78
CA TYR A 257 44.67 12.35 -33.84
C TYR A 257 45.47 12.00 -35.10
N ILE A 258 45.46 10.72 -35.51
CA ILE A 258 46.07 10.26 -36.76
C ILE A 258 45.34 10.87 -37.97
N ALA A 259 44.00 10.83 -37.97
CA ALA A 259 43.20 11.40 -39.05
C ALA A 259 43.41 12.92 -39.18
N GLU A 260 43.50 13.66 -38.07
CA GLU A 260 43.79 15.09 -38.09
C GLU A 260 45.17 15.38 -38.67
N ARG A 261 46.20 14.63 -38.23
CA ARG A 261 47.55 14.78 -38.75
C ARG A 261 47.59 14.54 -40.26
N GLN A 262 46.94 13.48 -40.71
CA GLN A 262 46.85 13.16 -42.13
C GLN A 262 46.12 14.26 -42.91
N ALA A 263 44.99 14.75 -42.44
CA ALA A 263 44.25 15.84 -43.08
C ALA A 263 45.06 17.15 -43.17
N ARG A 264 45.88 17.46 -42.15
CA ARG A 264 46.78 18.64 -42.18
C ARG A 264 47.93 18.45 -43.18
N GLU A 265 48.52 17.27 -43.24
CA GLU A 265 49.56 16.93 -44.22
C GLU A 265 49.00 16.98 -45.65
N GLU A 266 47.82 16.39 -45.88
CA GLU A 266 47.10 16.46 -47.16
C GLU A 266 46.80 17.91 -47.54
N LYS A 267 46.24 18.71 -46.63
CA LYS A 267 45.98 20.13 -46.88
C LYS A 267 47.26 20.91 -47.22
N LEU A 268 48.36 20.72 -46.48
CA LEU A 268 49.64 21.37 -46.78
C LEU A 268 50.22 20.96 -48.14
N THR A 269 49.93 19.74 -48.62
CA THR A 269 50.39 19.23 -49.91
C THR A 269 49.45 19.59 -51.06
N GLU A 270 48.15 19.69 -50.82
CA GLU A 270 47.14 20.17 -51.77
C GLU A 270 47.23 21.69 -51.96
N GLU A 271 47.36 22.46 -50.89
CA GLU A 271 47.59 23.91 -50.91
C GLU A 271 49.03 24.30 -51.31
N ARG A 272 49.89 23.33 -51.71
CA ARG A 272 51.07 23.70 -52.51
C ARG A 272 50.56 24.35 -53.79
N ASP A 273 50.77 25.66 -53.85
CA ASP A 273 50.35 26.52 -54.95
C ASP A 273 50.75 25.88 -56.27
N ILE A 274 49.86 26.01 -57.27
CA ILE A 274 50.05 25.46 -58.61
C ILE A 274 51.40 25.93 -59.20
N SER A 275 51.89 27.10 -58.79
CA SER A 275 53.23 27.62 -59.12
C SER A 275 54.38 26.80 -58.52
N GLU A 276 54.31 26.33 -57.27
CA GLU A 276 55.30 25.42 -56.68
C GLU A 276 55.25 24.03 -57.33
N LYS A 277 54.05 23.53 -57.67
CA LYS A 277 53.87 22.26 -58.40
C LYS A 277 54.43 22.30 -59.82
N ILE A 278 54.37 23.46 -60.49
CA ILE A 278 55.03 23.70 -61.79
C ILE A 278 56.55 23.82 -61.63
N ALA A 279 57.03 24.51 -60.58
CA ALA A 279 58.46 24.63 -60.29
C ALA A 279 59.14 23.28 -59.93
N LEU A 280 58.38 22.34 -59.35
CA LEU A 280 58.82 20.97 -59.06
C LEU A 280 58.63 19.99 -60.24
N GLY A 281 58.10 20.45 -61.39
CA GLY A 281 58.10 19.69 -62.65
C GLY A 281 57.05 18.58 -62.77
N ILE A 282 56.00 18.57 -61.95
CA ILE A 282 55.03 17.46 -61.89
C ILE A 282 53.89 17.60 -62.93
N HIS A 283 53.65 18.79 -63.49
CA HIS A 283 52.61 19.02 -64.51
C HIS A 283 53.18 19.72 -65.75
N THR A 284 53.49 18.96 -66.82
CA THR A 284 53.79 19.52 -68.14
C THR A 284 52.64 19.26 -69.11
N GLY A 285 51.72 20.21 -69.23
CA GLY A 285 50.66 20.21 -70.24
C GLY A 285 51.07 21.06 -71.45
N SER A 286 51.02 20.47 -72.63
CA SER A 286 51.43 21.03 -73.93
C SER A 286 50.46 22.11 -74.43
N GLY A 287 51.03 23.11 -75.14
CA GLY A 287 50.41 24.39 -75.48
C GLY A 287 49.53 24.48 -76.73
N ALA A 288 48.90 25.64 -76.92
CA ALA A 288 48.79 26.41 -78.16
C ALA A 288 47.94 27.68 -77.94
N ALA A 289 48.24 28.72 -78.72
CA ALA A 289 47.90 30.12 -78.46
C ALA A 289 46.49 30.57 -78.91
N THR A 290 46.02 31.61 -78.21
CA THR A 290 45.17 32.73 -78.67
C THR A 290 43.80 32.40 -79.30
N GLY A 291 42.82 32.18 -78.43
CA GLY A 291 41.41 32.50 -78.64
C GLY A 291 40.81 32.82 -77.27
N VAL A 292 40.07 33.92 -77.14
CA VAL A 292 39.34 34.19 -75.89
C VAL A 292 38.21 33.16 -75.79
N ASP A 293 38.15 32.39 -74.70
CA ASP A 293 37.19 31.28 -74.51
C ASP A 293 35.74 31.77 -74.68
N GLN A 294 35.01 31.20 -75.63
CA GLN A 294 33.60 31.56 -75.91
C GLN A 294 32.68 31.33 -74.70
N ARG A 295 33.07 30.49 -73.73
CA ARG A 295 32.31 30.31 -72.47
C ARG A 295 32.39 31.53 -71.54
N LEU A 296 33.41 32.39 -71.70
CA LEU A 296 33.50 33.64 -70.95
C LEU A 296 32.58 34.73 -71.52
N TYR A 297 32.30 34.73 -72.83
CA TYR A 297 31.50 35.78 -73.48
C TYR A 297 29.98 35.65 -73.28
N ASN A 298 29.50 34.48 -72.88
CA ASN A 298 28.07 34.21 -72.65
C ASN A 298 27.71 34.10 -71.16
N GLN A 299 28.50 34.68 -70.26
CA GLN A 299 28.10 34.84 -68.86
C GLN A 299 27.21 36.09 -68.76
N GLY A 300 25.93 35.90 -68.49
CA GLY A 300 24.89 36.95 -68.46
C GLY A 300 25.01 37.90 -67.26
N GLY A 301 26.09 38.67 -67.19
CA GLY A 301 26.31 39.72 -66.19
C GLY A 301 26.87 40.97 -66.86
N GLY A 302 26.04 41.65 -67.67
CA GLY A 302 26.41 42.85 -68.43
C GLY A 302 25.64 44.08 -67.96
N LEU A 303 26.39 45.17 -67.69
CA LEU A 303 25.94 46.56 -67.47
C LEU A 303 25.00 46.87 -66.28
N ASP A 304 24.46 45.88 -65.56
CA ASP A 304 23.51 46.11 -64.45
C ASP A 304 24.06 45.84 -63.03
N SER A 305 25.31 45.39 -62.90
CA SER A 305 25.89 44.91 -61.63
C SER A 305 26.37 46.00 -60.65
N GLY A 306 25.77 47.20 -60.65
CA GLY A 306 26.31 48.34 -59.89
C GLY A 306 25.35 49.42 -59.42
N PHE A 307 24.03 49.32 -59.65
CA PHE A 307 23.05 50.35 -59.25
C PHE A 307 21.97 49.82 -58.29
N GLY A 308 22.38 49.07 -57.26
CA GLY A 308 21.51 48.69 -56.14
C GLY A 308 21.64 49.65 -54.95
N ALA A 309 20.55 49.88 -54.22
CA ALA A 309 20.57 50.68 -52.98
C ALA A 309 21.48 50.05 -51.91
N ASP A 310 22.20 50.87 -51.14
CA ASP A 310 23.18 50.46 -50.11
C ASP A 310 22.60 49.52 -49.02
N ASP A 311 21.28 49.45 -48.87
CA ASP A 311 20.61 48.59 -47.88
C ASP A 311 20.33 47.15 -48.37
N ALA A 312 20.70 46.79 -49.60
CA ALA A 312 20.56 45.44 -50.14
C ALA A 312 21.81 44.58 -49.85
N TYR A 313 21.88 43.98 -48.65
CA TYR A 313 22.95 43.05 -48.21
C TYR A 313 23.16 41.84 -49.16
N SER A 314 22.23 41.59 -50.09
CA SER A 314 22.26 40.51 -51.06
C SER A 314 23.24 40.73 -52.23
N ASN A 315 23.71 41.96 -52.47
CA ASN A 315 24.51 42.31 -53.66
C ASN A 315 26.02 42.45 -53.36
N VAL A 316 26.45 42.23 -52.11
CA VAL A 316 27.86 42.33 -51.68
C VAL A 316 28.69 41.12 -52.13
N TYR A 317 28.05 39.96 -52.29
CA TYR A 317 28.70 38.71 -52.69
C TYR A 317 28.15 38.19 -54.01
N SER A 318 29.05 37.75 -54.89
CA SER A 318 28.71 37.23 -56.21
C SER A 318 28.12 35.81 -56.19
N LYS A 319 28.24 35.08 -55.08
CA LYS A 319 27.67 33.75 -54.86
C LYS A 319 27.13 33.60 -53.44
N ALA A 320 26.02 32.88 -53.30
CA ALA A 320 25.47 32.54 -51.99
C ALA A 320 26.41 31.58 -51.25
N LEU A 321 26.55 31.76 -49.93
CA LEU A 321 27.40 30.94 -49.06
C LEU A 321 27.03 29.44 -49.06
N PHE A 322 25.80 29.10 -49.45
CA PHE A 322 25.31 27.73 -49.59
C PHE A 322 24.61 27.55 -50.95
N GLU A 323 25.26 26.86 -51.88
CA GLU A 323 24.75 26.55 -53.22
C GLU A 323 23.74 25.37 -53.16
N ARG A 324 22.66 25.56 -52.38
CA ARG A 324 21.72 24.49 -52.03
C ARG A 324 20.75 24.12 -53.16
N GLN A 325 20.74 24.88 -54.26
CA GLN A 325 19.75 24.73 -55.34
C GLN A 325 20.22 23.75 -56.44
N ASP A 326 21.52 23.66 -56.73
CA ASP A 326 22.07 22.70 -57.71
C ASP A 326 22.43 21.33 -57.10
N ALA A 327 22.68 21.27 -55.79
CA ALA A 327 22.89 20.01 -55.07
C ALA A 327 21.57 19.30 -54.69
N GLY A 328 20.41 19.92 -54.94
CA GLY A 328 19.09 19.36 -54.57
C GLY A 328 18.77 18.01 -55.22
N THR A 329 19.47 17.64 -56.30
CA THR A 329 19.29 16.38 -57.03
C THR A 329 20.30 15.28 -56.64
N SER A 330 21.31 15.58 -55.80
CA SER A 330 22.42 14.66 -55.50
C SER A 330 22.72 14.48 -54.00
N ILE A 331 22.02 15.18 -53.10
CA ILE A 331 22.23 15.05 -51.64
C ILE A 331 21.82 13.65 -51.10
N TYR A 332 21.05 12.86 -51.84
CA TYR A 332 20.78 11.46 -51.50
C TYR A 332 20.90 10.55 -52.73
N ARG A 333 21.94 9.69 -52.74
CA ARG A 333 22.10 8.62 -53.72
C ARG A 333 22.09 7.27 -52.98
N PRO A 334 20.99 6.49 -53.01
CA PRO A 334 20.97 5.17 -52.40
C PRO A 334 21.90 4.24 -53.18
N SER A 335 22.94 3.73 -52.50
CA SER A 335 23.80 2.68 -53.03
C SER A 335 23.22 1.34 -52.62
N ARG A 336 22.67 0.56 -53.58
CA ARG A 336 22.97 -0.87 -53.84
C ARG A 336 21.95 -1.50 -54.80
N GLY A 337 22.39 -1.80 -56.03
CA GLY A 337 21.75 -2.78 -56.93
C GLY A 337 20.81 -2.19 -57.97
N GLU A 338 21.11 -2.43 -59.24
CA GLU A 338 20.27 -2.09 -60.40
C GLU A 338 18.96 -2.89 -60.38
N GLU A 339 17.89 -2.29 -59.88
CA GLU A 339 16.51 -2.68 -60.20
C GLU A 339 15.64 -1.43 -60.10
N GLN A 340 14.91 -1.11 -61.18
CA GLN A 340 13.91 -0.04 -61.19
C GLN A 340 12.79 -0.44 -60.23
N VAL A 341 12.75 0.17 -59.06
CA VAL A 341 11.62 0.06 -58.13
C VAL A 341 10.91 1.41 -58.11
N ASP A 342 9.59 1.39 -58.34
CA ASP A 342 8.77 2.60 -58.41
C ASP A 342 8.85 3.39 -57.09
N GLN A 343 9.26 4.66 -57.22
CA GLN A 343 9.57 5.55 -56.10
C GLN A 343 8.36 5.77 -55.18
N ASP A 344 7.15 5.68 -55.73
CA ASP A 344 5.90 5.85 -55.00
C ASP A 344 5.59 4.65 -54.08
N GLU A 345 5.96 3.43 -54.48
CA GLU A 345 5.73 2.22 -53.69
C GLU A 345 6.66 2.11 -52.47
N GLU A 346 7.87 2.66 -52.55
CA GLU A 346 8.80 2.67 -51.42
C GLU A 346 8.42 3.73 -50.37
N ILE A 347 7.89 4.88 -50.83
CA ILE A 347 7.38 5.95 -49.96
C ILE A 347 6.12 5.50 -49.20
N THR A 348 5.21 4.76 -49.86
CA THR A 348 4.04 4.19 -49.17
C THR A 348 4.46 3.17 -48.11
N LYS A 349 5.45 2.31 -48.40
CA LYS A 349 5.99 1.33 -47.45
C LYS A 349 6.70 1.96 -46.24
N LEU A 350 7.34 3.11 -46.43
CA LEU A 350 7.91 3.93 -45.35
C LEU A 350 6.83 4.62 -44.52
N LYS A 351 5.77 5.15 -45.15
CA LYS A 351 4.59 5.72 -44.46
C LYS A 351 3.80 4.67 -43.68
N GLU A 352 3.70 3.45 -44.20
CA GLU A 352 2.99 2.32 -43.58
C GLU A 352 3.81 1.62 -42.46
N GLY A 353 4.96 2.19 -42.08
CA GLY A 353 5.67 1.77 -40.86
C GLY A 353 6.58 0.55 -41.05
N GLY A 354 7.08 0.29 -42.26
CA GLY A 354 8.02 -0.79 -42.56
C GLY A 354 9.42 -0.68 -41.93
N GLY A 355 9.67 0.32 -41.09
CA GLY A 355 10.91 0.47 -40.34
C GLY A 355 10.93 -0.42 -39.10
N ARG A 356 11.50 -1.63 -39.21
CA ARG A 356 11.91 -2.50 -38.07
C ARG A 356 13.01 -1.88 -37.18
N LYS A 357 13.07 -0.55 -37.06
CA LYS A 357 14.13 0.21 -36.38
C LYS A 357 13.72 0.70 -34.98
N PHE A 358 12.45 0.58 -34.59
CA PHE A 358 11.93 0.99 -33.28
C PHE A 358 11.18 -0.14 -32.55
N ARG A 359 11.66 -1.37 -32.65
CA ARG A 359 11.29 -2.45 -31.71
C ARG A 359 12.52 -2.80 -30.87
N PRO A 360 12.47 -2.72 -29.53
CA PRO A 360 13.53 -3.25 -28.70
C PRO A 360 13.59 -4.78 -28.87
N ASP A 361 14.77 -5.32 -29.14
CA ASP A 361 14.99 -6.77 -29.35
C ASP A 361 14.78 -7.62 -28.07
N GLN A 362 14.56 -6.97 -26.91
CA GLN A 362 14.29 -7.61 -25.62
C GLN A 362 13.10 -6.92 -24.95
N GLY A 363 12.01 -7.67 -24.76
CA GLY A 363 10.89 -7.25 -23.91
C GLY A 363 11.23 -7.42 -22.43
N PHE A 364 10.68 -6.56 -21.56
CA PHE A 364 10.81 -6.70 -20.11
C PHE A 364 10.18 -8.04 -19.67
N LYS A 365 10.92 -8.86 -18.92
CA LYS A 365 10.46 -10.16 -18.43
C LYS A 365 9.24 -9.95 -17.52
N GLY A 366 8.03 -10.28 -17.99
CA GLY A 366 6.79 -10.19 -17.21
C GLY A 366 5.57 -9.61 -17.93
N THR A 367 5.69 -9.19 -19.20
CA THR A 367 4.53 -8.73 -20.00
C THR A 367 4.27 -9.67 -21.18
N ASP A 368 3.99 -10.95 -20.89
CA ASP A 368 3.36 -11.84 -21.87
C ASP A 368 1.85 -11.62 -21.83
N THR A 369 1.34 -10.73 -22.69
CA THR A 369 -0.09 -10.63 -22.96
C THR A 369 -0.50 -11.86 -23.79
N GLY A 370 -0.87 -12.92 -23.08
CA GLY A 370 -1.53 -14.09 -23.65
C GLY A 370 -2.90 -13.71 -24.22
N GLY A 371 -2.98 -13.60 -25.54
CA GLY A 371 -4.22 -13.52 -26.31
C GLY A 371 -4.36 -14.74 -27.21
N LYS A 372 -4.92 -15.84 -26.68
CA LYS A 372 -5.40 -16.96 -27.50
C LYS A 372 -6.68 -16.53 -28.22
N GLY A 373 -6.59 -16.36 -29.54
CA GLY A 373 -7.76 -16.26 -30.42
C GLY A 373 -8.29 -17.65 -30.72
N VAL A 374 -9.55 -17.87 -30.35
CA VAL A 374 -10.40 -18.98 -30.80
C VAL A 374 -10.74 -18.76 -32.27
N LYS A 375 -10.57 -19.80 -33.09
CA LYS A 375 -11.36 -20.06 -34.29
C LYS A 375 -11.91 -21.48 -34.16
#